data_AF-A0ABD5VPF8-F1
#
_entry.id   AF-A0ABD5VPF8-F1
#
_cell.length_a   1.000
_cell.length_b   1.000
_cell.length_c   1.000
_cell.angle_alpha   90.00
_cell.angle_beta   90.00
_cell.angle_gamma   90.00
#
_symmetry.space_group_name_H-M   'P 1'
#
loop_
_entity.id
_entity.type
_entity.pdbx_description
1 polymer ?
#
loop_
_entity_poly.entity_id
_entity_poly.type
_entity_poly.pdbx_seq_one_letter_code
_entity_poly.pdbx_strand_id
1 'polypeptide(L)'
;MSTDEESELELTPERAFAVLGHETRLAILFELWKQRRPDEHVPQHPMTFSALRKSLGMRDGSQFNYHLKPLVNRFVHHAEDGYILRREGERVVSAILAGAFTDEVVFDAVPSDKPCEICGGQTVFECNTDRTLGYFAIRCTECEGAFGGTGFDGALSLTESLLPVGTRSRNPEEFYQALDIMVKHQIMSAVEGSVPTVPGP
;
A
#
# COMPACT_ATOMS: atom_id res chain seq x y z
N MET A 1 42.98 -3.21 13.03
CA MET A 1 42.26 -3.60 11.80
C MET A 1 40.88 -4.12 12.17
N SER A 2 39.97 -3.26 12.64
CA SER A 2 38.64 -3.68 13.07
C SER A 2 37.72 -2.47 13.21
N THR A 3 37.27 -1.93 12.08
CA THR A 3 36.17 -0.94 12.04
C THR A 3 35.36 -0.98 10.73
N ASP A 4 35.74 -1.78 9.73
CA ASP A 4 35.02 -1.80 8.44
C ASP A 4 33.96 -2.91 8.31
N GLU A 5 33.89 -3.89 9.22
CA GLU A 5 32.89 -4.99 9.16
C GLU A 5 31.59 -4.70 9.93
N GLU A 6 31.54 -3.73 10.84
CA GLU A 6 30.32 -3.39 11.60
C GLU A 6 29.37 -2.42 10.85
N SER A 7 29.81 -1.86 9.71
CA SER A 7 29.07 -0.88 8.90
C SER A 7 28.18 -1.52 7.80
N GLU A 8 28.25 -2.84 7.59
CA GLU A 8 27.41 -3.54 6.59
C GLU A 8 25.96 -3.82 7.07
N LEU A 9 25.62 -3.50 8.32
CA LEU A 9 24.36 -3.93 8.96
C LEU A 9 23.22 -2.91 8.96
N GLU A 10 23.45 -1.64 8.59
CA GLU A 10 22.36 -0.69 8.37
C GLU A 10 22.11 -0.47 6.88
N LEU A 11 21.16 -1.24 6.35
CA LEU A 11 20.67 -1.06 5.00
C LEU A 11 19.90 0.26 4.95
N THR A 12 20.52 1.32 4.42
CA THR A 12 19.88 2.63 4.29
C THR A 12 18.63 2.55 3.42
N PRO A 13 17.66 3.47 3.56
CA PRO A 13 16.49 3.52 2.69
C PRO A 13 16.84 3.48 1.20
N GLU A 14 17.85 4.24 0.77
CA GLU A 14 18.30 4.31 -0.63
C GLU A 14 18.80 2.96 -1.12
N ARG A 15 19.58 2.26 -0.29
CA ARG A 15 20.07 0.92 -0.62
C ARG A 15 18.94 -0.10 -0.64
N ALA A 16 17.93 0.05 0.21
CA ALA A 16 16.76 -0.82 0.24
C ALA A 16 15.96 -0.68 -1.06
N PHE A 17 15.69 0.56 -1.48
CA PHE A 17 15.01 0.84 -2.74
C PHE A 17 15.85 0.43 -3.95
N ALA A 18 17.17 0.63 -3.95
CA ALA A 18 18.05 0.16 -5.01
C ALA A 18 18.06 -1.37 -5.14
N VAL A 19 17.93 -2.10 -4.03
CA VAL A 19 17.73 -3.55 -4.05
C VAL A 19 16.36 -3.88 -4.64
N LEU A 20 15.28 -3.26 -4.18
CA LEU A 20 13.91 -3.58 -4.60
C LEU A 20 13.54 -3.11 -6.01
N GLY A 21 14.23 -2.10 -6.55
CA GLY A 21 13.92 -1.47 -7.85
C GLY A 21 14.21 -2.31 -9.09
N HIS A 22 14.29 -3.64 -8.97
CA HIS A 22 14.51 -4.56 -10.08
C HIS A 22 13.36 -5.55 -10.20
N GLU A 23 12.80 -5.71 -11.39
CA GLU A 23 11.62 -6.55 -11.65
C GLU A 23 11.77 -7.99 -11.14
N THR A 24 12.89 -8.67 -11.45
CA THR A 24 13.17 -10.05 -11.01
C THR A 24 13.20 -10.17 -9.50
N ARG A 25 13.67 -9.15 -8.79
CA ARG A 25 13.75 -9.17 -7.34
C ARG A 25 12.37 -9.04 -6.70
N LEU A 26 11.52 -8.19 -7.24
CA LEU A 26 10.10 -8.15 -6.83
C LEU A 26 9.40 -9.47 -7.16
N ALA A 27 9.65 -10.04 -8.33
CA ALA A 27 9.09 -11.32 -8.73
C ALA A 27 9.49 -12.45 -7.76
N ILE A 28 10.74 -12.46 -7.27
CA ILE A 28 11.18 -13.37 -6.20
C ILE A 28 10.32 -13.22 -4.94
N LEU A 29 10.09 -11.99 -4.47
CA LEU A 29 9.27 -11.75 -3.28
C LEU A 29 7.82 -12.19 -3.49
N PHE A 30 7.25 -11.96 -4.67
CA PHE A 30 5.91 -12.43 -5.03
C PHE A 30 5.80 -13.95 -5.06
N GLU A 31 6.80 -14.66 -5.59
CA GLU A 31 6.80 -16.12 -5.62
C GLU A 31 6.85 -16.72 -4.22
N LEU A 32 7.67 -16.15 -3.33
CA LEU A 32 7.72 -16.54 -1.93
C LEU A 32 6.42 -16.21 -1.19
N TRP A 33 5.80 -15.06 -1.49
CA TRP A 33 4.50 -14.67 -0.93
C TRP A 33 3.39 -15.68 -1.25
N LYS A 34 3.34 -16.19 -2.49
CA LYS A 34 2.35 -17.18 -2.93
C LYS A 34 2.41 -18.51 -2.15
N GLN A 35 3.52 -18.80 -1.49
CA GLN A 35 3.68 -20.02 -0.69
C GLN A 35 3.05 -19.90 0.70
N ARG A 36 2.61 -18.70 1.08
CA ARG A 36 1.86 -18.51 2.31
C ARG A 36 0.45 -19.09 2.17
N ARG A 37 0.09 -19.97 3.10
CA ARG A 37 -1.21 -20.63 3.20
C ARG A 37 -1.86 -20.24 4.52
N PRO A 38 -2.68 -19.16 4.57
CA PRO A 38 -3.29 -18.69 5.81
C PRO A 38 -4.20 -19.73 6.48
N ASP A 39 -4.70 -20.67 5.70
CA ASP A 39 -5.55 -21.80 6.07
C ASP A 39 -4.78 -22.97 6.70
N GLU A 40 -3.46 -23.00 6.56
CA GLU A 40 -2.60 -24.02 7.15
C GLU A 40 -1.94 -23.49 8.43
N HIS A 41 -1.77 -24.36 9.44
CA HIS A 41 -1.05 -24.00 10.68
C HIS A 41 0.49 -23.95 10.49
N VAL A 42 0.95 -23.94 9.24
CA VAL A 42 2.37 -23.80 8.88
C VAL A 42 2.62 -22.31 8.57
N PRO A 43 3.51 -21.63 9.32
CA PRO A 43 3.70 -20.19 9.16
C PRO A 43 4.15 -19.78 7.76
N GLN A 44 5.07 -20.54 7.14
CA GLN A 44 5.64 -20.29 5.81
C GLN A 44 6.14 -21.60 5.17
N HIS A 45 5.99 -21.75 3.86
CA HIS A 45 6.51 -22.89 3.09
C HIS A 45 7.80 -22.50 2.35
N PRO A 46 8.97 -23.05 2.74
CA PRO A 46 10.23 -22.75 2.07
C PRO A 46 10.26 -23.20 0.62
N MET A 47 10.86 -22.37 -0.25
CA MET A 47 11.19 -22.75 -1.62
C MET A 47 12.69 -22.99 -1.75
N THR A 48 13.10 -24.15 -2.25
CA THR A 48 14.51 -24.37 -2.60
C THR A 48 14.95 -23.40 -3.70
N PHE A 49 16.27 -23.14 -3.80
CA PHE A 49 16.85 -22.34 -4.88
C PHE A 49 16.34 -22.77 -6.26
N SER A 50 16.34 -24.09 -6.51
CA SER A 50 15.93 -24.66 -7.80
C SER A 50 14.45 -24.48 -8.09
N ALA A 51 13.58 -24.60 -7.07
CA ALA A 51 12.14 -24.43 -7.20
C ALA A 51 11.79 -22.97 -7.48
N LEU A 52 12.34 -22.03 -6.71
CA LEU A 52 12.13 -20.59 -6.87
C LEU A 52 12.65 -20.08 -8.21
N ARG A 53 13.85 -20.52 -8.63
CA ARG A 53 14.39 -20.21 -9.96
C ARG A 53 13.49 -20.73 -11.08
N LYS A 54 13.00 -21.96 -10.94
CA LYS A 54 12.15 -22.61 -11.95
C LYS A 54 10.78 -21.93 -12.04
N SER A 55 10.19 -21.48 -10.93
CA SER A 55 8.88 -20.81 -10.95
C SER A 55 8.93 -19.47 -11.69
N LEU A 56 10.08 -18.79 -11.67
CA LEU A 56 10.35 -17.58 -12.43
C LEU A 56 10.79 -17.84 -13.89
N GLY A 57 10.84 -19.09 -14.34
CA GLY A 57 11.26 -19.46 -15.70
C GLY A 57 12.74 -19.18 -16.01
N MET A 58 13.56 -18.89 -15.00
CA MET A 58 14.96 -18.53 -15.19
C MET A 58 15.82 -19.78 -15.42
N ARG A 59 16.52 -19.84 -16.55
CA ARG A 59 17.40 -20.99 -16.89
C ARG A 59 18.79 -20.86 -16.26
N ASP A 60 19.29 -19.64 -16.14
CA ASP A 60 20.61 -19.33 -15.62
C ASP A 60 20.58 -19.20 -14.08
N GLY A 61 21.30 -20.10 -13.40
CA GLY A 61 21.44 -20.09 -11.95
C GLY A 61 22.30 -18.94 -11.43
N SER A 62 23.33 -18.53 -12.16
CA SER A 62 24.21 -17.42 -11.79
C SER A 62 23.45 -16.09 -11.85
N GLN A 63 22.68 -15.89 -12.93
CA GLN A 63 21.83 -14.71 -13.07
C GLN A 63 20.74 -14.68 -11.99
N PHE A 64 20.07 -15.80 -11.71
CA PHE A 64 19.08 -15.85 -10.65
C PHE A 64 19.70 -15.57 -9.26
N ASN A 65 20.88 -16.14 -8.97
CA ASN A 65 21.59 -15.89 -7.72
C ASN A 65 22.00 -14.42 -7.56
N TYR A 66 22.36 -13.74 -8.66
CA TYR A 66 22.62 -12.31 -8.66
C TYR A 66 21.40 -11.48 -8.19
N HIS A 67 20.17 -11.88 -8.55
CA HIS A 67 18.96 -11.21 -8.07
C HIS A 67 18.57 -11.65 -6.66
N LEU A 68 18.76 -12.92 -6.29
CA LEU A 68 18.37 -13.44 -4.99
C LEU A 68 19.27 -12.94 -3.86
N LYS A 69 20.60 -12.97 -4.05
CA LYS A 69 21.57 -12.68 -2.99
C LYS A 69 21.34 -11.32 -2.29
N PRO A 70 21.04 -10.21 -2.99
CA PRO A 70 20.76 -8.92 -2.35
C PRO A 70 19.47 -8.89 -1.51
N LEU A 71 18.54 -9.81 -1.73
CA LEU A 71 17.29 -9.90 -0.97
C LEU A 71 17.44 -10.67 0.34
N VAL A 72 18.41 -11.60 0.38
CA VAL A 72 18.70 -12.42 1.56
C VAL A 72 19.13 -11.51 2.72
N ASN A 73 18.83 -11.94 3.94
CA ASN A 73 18.99 -11.24 5.21
C ASN A 73 17.92 -10.20 5.51
N ARG A 74 17.54 -9.30 4.59
CA ARG A 74 16.54 -8.26 4.90
C ARG A 74 15.12 -8.60 4.48
N PHE A 75 14.93 -9.04 3.24
CA PHE A 75 13.60 -9.30 2.67
C PHE A 75 13.28 -10.80 2.62
N VAL A 76 14.32 -11.63 2.53
CA VAL A 76 14.24 -13.09 2.44
C VAL A 76 15.13 -13.69 3.52
N HIS A 77 14.63 -14.70 4.21
CA HIS A 77 15.41 -15.54 5.10
C HIS A 77 15.75 -16.85 4.38
N HIS A 78 17.00 -17.29 4.50
CA HIS A 78 17.45 -18.58 4.00
C HIS A 78 17.48 -19.56 5.18
N ALA A 79 16.49 -20.42 5.24
CA ALA A 79 16.38 -21.52 6.19
C ALA A 79 17.03 -22.79 5.62
N GLU A 80 17.14 -23.84 6.44
CA GLU A 80 17.72 -25.14 6.02
C GLU A 80 16.99 -25.74 4.82
N ASP A 81 15.66 -25.61 4.77
CA ASP A 81 14.81 -26.18 3.72
C ASP A 81 14.59 -25.25 2.52
N GLY A 82 15.15 -24.04 2.54
CA GLY A 82 15.08 -23.08 1.43
C GLY A 82 14.77 -21.64 1.86
N TYR A 83 14.29 -20.86 0.90
CA TYR A 83 14.04 -19.44 1.07
C TYR A 83 12.60 -19.18 1.52
N ILE A 84 12.44 -18.27 2.48
CA ILE A 84 11.16 -17.81 3.00
C ILE A 84 11.13 -16.29 3.08
N LEU A 85 9.93 -15.69 3.02
CA LEU A 85 9.75 -14.24 3.04
C LEU A 85 9.87 -13.70 4.47
N ARG A 86 10.72 -12.69 4.71
CA ARG A 86 10.72 -11.96 5.99
C ARG A 86 9.57 -10.97 6.04
N ARG A 87 9.26 -10.49 7.25
CA ARG A 87 8.19 -9.51 7.48
C ARG A 87 8.37 -8.22 6.65
N GLU A 88 9.61 -7.80 6.43
CA GLU A 88 9.95 -6.66 5.59
C GLU A 88 9.63 -6.91 4.11
N GLY A 89 9.92 -8.11 3.61
CA GLY A 89 9.52 -8.51 2.25
C GLY A 89 8.00 -8.61 2.11
N GLU A 90 7.32 -9.11 3.14
CA GLU A 90 5.85 -9.14 3.21
C GLU A 90 5.24 -7.73 3.17
N ARG A 91 5.80 -6.77 3.91
CA ARG A 91 5.31 -5.38 3.88
C ARG A 91 5.41 -4.77 2.48
N VAL A 92 6.52 -5.02 1.77
CA VAL A 92 6.71 -4.56 0.38
C VAL A 92 5.65 -5.17 -0.53
N VAL A 93 5.52 -6.50 -0.52
CA VAL A 93 4.54 -7.20 -1.37
C VAL A 93 3.11 -6.78 -1.04
N SER A 94 2.77 -6.64 0.25
CA SER A 94 1.44 -6.23 0.70
C SER A 94 1.11 -4.81 0.24
N ALA A 95 2.06 -3.87 0.35
CA ALA A 95 1.87 -2.49 -0.12
C ALA A 95 1.63 -2.45 -1.64
N ILE A 96 2.38 -3.22 -2.42
CA ILE A 96 2.18 -3.31 -3.88
C ILE A 96 0.82 -3.95 -4.21
N LEU A 97 0.44 -5.06 -3.56
CA LEU A 97 -0.85 -5.71 -3.81
C LEU A 97 -2.06 -4.86 -3.39
N ALA A 98 -1.88 -4.02 -2.37
CA ALA A 98 -2.84 -3.02 -1.94
C ALA A 98 -2.94 -1.82 -2.89
N GLY A 99 -2.13 -1.77 -3.95
CA GLY A 99 -2.17 -0.72 -4.95
C GLY A 99 -1.46 0.57 -4.53
N ALA A 100 -0.74 0.58 -3.40
CA ALA A 100 -0.14 1.80 -2.84
C ALA A 100 0.83 2.54 -3.78
N PHE A 101 1.34 1.86 -4.82
CA PHE A 101 2.25 2.42 -5.82
C PHE A 101 1.68 2.40 -7.25
N THR A 102 0.54 1.76 -7.48
CA THR A 102 0.05 1.44 -8.83
C THR A 102 -1.39 1.82 -9.07
N ASP A 103 -2.20 1.93 -8.02
CA ASP A 103 -3.62 2.19 -8.13
C ASP A 103 -3.89 3.66 -7.81
N GLU A 104 -4.64 4.31 -8.68
CA GLU A 104 -5.14 5.66 -8.46
C GLU A 104 -6.66 5.65 -8.70
N VAL A 105 -7.41 6.15 -7.73
CA VAL A 105 -8.87 6.30 -7.83
C VAL A 105 -9.17 7.75 -8.13
N VAL A 106 -9.75 8.00 -9.31
CA VAL A 106 -10.17 9.34 -9.72
C VAL A 106 -11.69 9.37 -9.87
N PHE A 107 -12.32 10.33 -9.20
CA PHE A 107 -13.72 10.67 -9.40
C PHE A 107 -13.80 12.15 -9.77
N ASP A 108 -14.34 12.46 -10.94
CA ASP A 108 -14.54 13.83 -11.39
C ASP A 108 -16.03 14.17 -11.34
N ALA A 109 -16.42 14.90 -10.30
CA ALA A 109 -17.75 15.43 -10.09
C ALA A 109 -18.90 14.41 -10.28
N VAL A 110 -18.78 13.20 -9.71
CA VAL A 110 -19.83 12.18 -9.82
C VAL A 110 -20.99 12.55 -8.90
N PRO A 111 -22.24 12.68 -9.39
CA PRO A 111 -23.38 13.05 -8.55
C PRO A 111 -23.55 12.12 -7.34
N SER A 112 -23.84 12.72 -6.17
CA SER A 112 -24.23 12.00 -4.97
C SER A 112 -25.74 12.10 -4.73
N ASP A 113 -26.31 11.12 -4.03
CA ASP A 113 -27.73 11.13 -3.66
C ASP A 113 -28.03 12.04 -2.45
N LYS A 114 -27.00 12.66 -1.85
CA LYS A 114 -27.14 13.51 -0.67
C LYS A 114 -27.17 14.99 -1.05
N PRO A 115 -28.21 15.76 -0.69
CA PRO A 115 -28.20 17.20 -0.89
C PRO A 115 -27.18 17.87 0.03
N CYS A 116 -26.79 19.09 -0.33
CA CYS A 116 -25.88 19.91 0.46
C CYS A 116 -26.51 20.24 1.82
N GLU A 117 -25.82 19.96 2.91
CA GLU A 117 -26.30 20.24 4.27
C GLU A 117 -26.37 21.74 4.59
N ILE A 118 -25.72 22.59 3.78
CA ILE A 118 -25.67 24.05 3.97
C ILE A 118 -26.79 24.76 3.18
N CYS A 119 -26.93 24.46 1.88
CA CYS A 119 -27.84 25.18 0.99
C CYS A 119 -28.94 24.30 0.35
N GLY A 120 -28.90 22.98 0.53
CA GLY A 120 -29.83 22.03 -0.09
C GLY A 120 -29.57 21.70 -1.56
N GLY A 121 -28.57 22.31 -2.20
CA GLY A 121 -28.22 22.08 -3.60
C GLY A 121 -27.60 20.70 -3.88
N GLN A 122 -27.37 20.39 -5.16
CA GLN A 122 -26.77 19.12 -5.59
C GLN A 122 -25.33 18.99 -5.07
N THR A 123 -24.96 17.77 -4.66
CA THR A 123 -23.57 17.45 -4.33
C THR A 123 -22.99 16.39 -5.25
N VAL A 124 -21.66 16.37 -5.31
CA VAL A 124 -20.87 15.44 -6.10
C VAL A 124 -19.74 14.87 -5.25
N PHE A 125 -19.31 13.66 -5.58
CA PHE A 125 -18.07 13.07 -5.14
C PHE A 125 -16.95 13.45 -6.10
N GLU A 126 -15.84 13.89 -5.54
CA GLU A 126 -14.64 14.27 -6.27
C GLU A 126 -13.43 13.67 -5.57
N CYS A 127 -12.50 13.05 -6.29
CA CYS A 127 -11.35 12.38 -5.71
C CYS A 127 -10.16 12.41 -6.66
N ASN A 128 -8.98 12.80 -6.15
CA ASN A 128 -7.72 12.87 -6.90
C ASN A 128 -7.83 13.62 -8.24
N THR A 129 -8.67 14.65 -8.30
CA THR A 129 -8.62 15.65 -9.38
C THR A 129 -7.52 16.67 -9.10
N ASP A 130 -7.22 17.56 -10.05
CA ASP A 130 -6.30 18.68 -9.81
C ASP A 130 -6.67 19.52 -8.58
N ARG A 131 -7.96 19.59 -8.25
CA ARG A 131 -8.50 20.30 -7.07
C ARG A 131 -8.41 19.46 -5.79
N THR A 132 -8.48 18.14 -5.89
CA THR A 132 -8.64 17.22 -4.75
C THR A 132 -7.51 16.19 -4.66
N LEU A 133 -6.31 16.54 -5.13
CA LEU A 133 -5.18 15.63 -5.15
C LEU A 133 -4.85 15.12 -3.75
N GLY A 134 -4.93 13.80 -3.56
CA GLY A 134 -4.74 13.15 -2.26
C GLY A 134 -5.96 13.18 -1.35
N TYR A 135 -7.12 13.65 -1.82
CA TYR A 135 -8.35 13.76 -1.03
C TYR A 135 -9.56 13.19 -1.77
N PHE A 136 -10.48 12.63 -1.01
CA PHE A 136 -11.87 12.42 -1.38
C PHE A 136 -12.70 13.57 -0.80
N ALA A 137 -13.46 14.24 -1.66
CA ALA A 137 -14.30 15.36 -1.32
C ALA A 137 -15.77 15.07 -1.63
N ILE A 138 -16.64 15.48 -0.71
CA ILE A 138 -18.05 15.71 -1.04
C ILE A 138 -18.18 17.20 -1.31
N ARG A 139 -18.63 17.58 -2.50
CA ARG A 139 -18.66 18.97 -2.94
C ARG A 139 -20.05 19.39 -3.38
N CYS A 140 -20.53 20.53 -2.91
CA CYS A 140 -21.69 21.22 -3.46
C CYS A 140 -21.32 22.00 -4.72
N THR A 141 -22.18 21.99 -5.73
CA THR A 141 -22.00 22.75 -6.99
C THR A 141 -22.58 24.17 -6.96
N GLU A 142 -23.25 24.56 -5.86
CA GLU A 142 -24.09 25.76 -5.82
C GLU A 142 -23.69 26.76 -4.72
N CYS A 143 -22.85 26.37 -3.76
CA CYS A 143 -22.39 27.25 -2.68
C CYS A 143 -20.90 27.06 -2.41
N GLU A 144 -20.32 27.93 -1.58
CA GLU A 144 -18.90 27.88 -1.21
C GLU A 144 -18.54 26.70 -0.29
N GLY A 145 -19.54 25.99 0.25
CA GLY A 145 -19.32 24.84 1.12
C GLY A 145 -18.77 25.20 2.51
N ALA A 146 -18.38 24.17 3.27
CA ALA A 146 -17.79 24.33 4.60
C ALA A 146 -16.33 24.82 4.55
N PHE A 147 -15.67 24.67 3.39
CA PHE A 147 -14.27 25.03 3.17
C PHE A 147 -14.10 26.24 2.24
N GLY A 148 -15.12 27.07 2.08
CA GLY A 148 -15.08 28.26 1.22
C GLY A 148 -13.88 29.17 1.51
N GLY A 149 -13.21 29.63 0.46
CA GLY A 149 -12.06 30.54 0.58
C GLY A 149 -10.73 29.87 0.97
N THR A 150 -10.70 28.54 1.08
CA THR A 150 -9.47 27.77 1.36
C THR A 150 -8.83 27.14 0.11
N GLY A 151 -9.42 27.38 -1.08
CA GLY A 151 -9.06 26.71 -2.33
C GLY A 151 -9.86 25.43 -2.60
N PHE A 152 -10.65 24.96 -1.63
CA PHE A 152 -11.60 23.83 -1.77
C PHE A 152 -13.06 24.30 -1.84
N ASP A 153 -13.34 25.30 -2.68
CA ASP A 153 -14.69 25.87 -2.76
C ASP A 153 -15.73 24.82 -3.13
N GLY A 154 -16.85 24.88 -2.43
CA GLY A 154 -17.95 23.92 -2.49
C GLY A 154 -17.72 22.67 -1.65
N ALA A 155 -16.53 22.39 -1.14
CA ALA A 155 -16.31 21.19 -0.35
C ALA A 155 -17.12 21.26 0.96
N LEU A 156 -17.79 20.16 1.27
CA LEU A 156 -18.54 19.92 2.50
C LEU A 156 -17.77 18.99 3.43
N SER A 157 -17.02 18.07 2.83
CA SER A 157 -16.11 17.16 3.52
C SER A 157 -14.84 17.00 2.70
N LEU A 158 -13.71 16.95 3.39
CA LEU A 158 -12.42 16.56 2.83
C LEU A 158 -11.88 15.42 3.69
N THR A 159 -11.50 14.33 3.04
CA THR A 159 -10.93 13.17 3.71
C THR A 159 -9.73 12.72 2.91
N GLU A 160 -8.59 12.47 3.55
CA GLU A 160 -7.42 11.95 2.83
C GLU A 160 -7.82 10.71 2.02
N SER A 161 -7.43 10.67 0.75
CA SER A 161 -7.70 9.58 -0.17
C SER A 161 -6.75 8.43 0.16
N LEU A 162 -7.00 7.81 1.30
CA LEU A 162 -6.39 6.55 1.67
C LEU A 162 -7.17 5.46 0.94
N LEU A 163 -6.50 4.70 0.07
CA LEU A 163 -7.09 3.49 -0.49
C LEU A 163 -7.41 2.55 0.67
N PRO A 164 -8.68 2.35 1.05
CA PRO A 164 -8.99 1.48 2.16
C PRO A 164 -8.61 0.07 1.72
N VAL A 165 -7.84 -0.64 2.55
CA VAL A 165 -7.35 -1.99 2.21
C VAL A 165 -8.53 -2.89 1.82
N GLY A 166 -8.48 -3.48 0.63
CA GLY A 166 -9.54 -4.36 0.13
C GLY A 166 -10.62 -3.66 -0.70
N THR A 167 -10.61 -2.33 -0.78
CA THR A 167 -11.49 -1.58 -1.69
C THR A 167 -10.75 -1.30 -3.00
N ARG A 168 -11.03 -2.12 -4.01
CA ARG A 168 -10.78 -1.77 -5.41
C ARG A 168 -12.03 -1.23 -6.10
N SER A 169 -13.02 -0.81 -5.32
CA SER A 169 -14.30 -0.34 -5.87
C SER A 169 -14.09 0.98 -6.59
N ARG A 170 -14.48 1.00 -7.87
CA ARG A 170 -14.57 2.21 -8.69
C ARG A 170 -15.96 2.86 -8.57
N ASN A 171 -16.76 2.43 -7.60
CA ASN A 171 -18.03 3.05 -7.26
C ASN A 171 -17.78 4.12 -6.18
N PRO A 172 -18.08 5.42 -6.44
CA PRO A 172 -17.83 6.50 -5.50
C PRO A 172 -18.54 6.34 -4.16
N GLU A 173 -19.76 5.78 -4.14
CA GLU A 173 -20.54 5.63 -2.91
C GLU A 173 -19.96 4.50 -2.04
N GLU A 174 -19.62 3.36 -2.64
CA GLU A 174 -18.93 2.28 -1.92
C GLU A 174 -17.55 2.73 -1.42
N PHE A 175 -16.83 3.51 -2.22
CA PHE A 175 -15.55 4.08 -1.83
C PHE A 175 -15.70 5.03 -0.63
N TYR A 176 -16.68 5.94 -0.68
CA TYR A 176 -17.00 6.84 0.43
C TYR A 176 -17.37 6.06 1.71
N GLN A 177 -18.21 5.03 1.60
CA GLN A 177 -18.60 4.20 2.75
C GLN A 177 -17.41 3.46 3.36
N ALA A 178 -16.54 2.88 2.53
CA ALA A 178 -15.33 2.21 3.01
C ALA A 178 -14.36 3.20 3.69
N LEU A 179 -14.20 4.39 3.11
CA LEU A 179 -13.38 5.46 3.66
C LEU A 179 -13.92 5.96 5.00
N ASP A 180 -15.23 6.21 5.10
CA ASP A 180 -15.90 6.63 6.33
C ASP A 180 -15.75 5.59 7.45
N ILE A 181 -15.91 4.30 7.16
CA ILE A 181 -15.70 3.21 8.11
C ILE A 181 -14.24 3.19 8.60
N MET A 182 -13.27 3.28 7.68
CA MET A 182 -11.85 3.23 8.02
C MET A 182 -11.43 4.43 8.88
N VAL A 183 -11.85 5.64 8.52
CA VAL A 183 -11.53 6.87 9.29
C VAL A 183 -12.13 6.79 10.69
N LYS A 184 -13.40 6.38 10.81
CA LYS A 184 -14.03 6.16 12.12
C LYS A 184 -13.26 5.13 12.94
N HIS A 185 -12.87 4.01 12.35
CA HIS A 185 -12.07 3.00 13.04
C HIS A 185 -10.71 3.56 13.50
N GLN A 186 -10.02 4.34 12.68
CA GLN A 186 -8.75 4.98 13.05
C GLN A 186 -8.92 5.96 14.21
N ILE A 187 -9.94 6.82 14.17
CA ILE A 187 -10.26 7.76 15.26
C ILE A 187 -10.56 6.99 16.54
N MET A 188 -11.42 5.97 16.49
CA MET A 188 -11.75 5.15 17.66
C MET A 188 -10.52 4.43 18.22
N SER A 189 -9.70 3.84 17.36
CA SER A 189 -8.45 3.18 17.74
C SER A 189 -7.46 4.15 18.39
N ALA A 190 -7.40 5.40 17.92
CA ALA A 190 -6.56 6.44 18.48
C ALA A 190 -7.06 6.91 19.86
N VAL A 191 -8.38 7.03 20.03
CA VAL A 191 -9.01 7.36 21.32
C VAL A 191 -8.80 6.26 22.35
N GLU A 192 -8.80 5.00 21.93
CA GLU A 192 -8.56 3.81 22.79
C GLU A 192 -7.06 3.57 23.08
N GLY A 193 -6.16 4.39 22.54
CA GLY A 193 -4.71 4.28 22.77
C GLY A 193 -4.04 3.15 21.99
N SER A 194 -4.74 2.49 21.08
CA SER A 194 -4.21 1.47 20.18
C SER A 194 -4.16 2.00 18.75
N VAL A 195 -3.36 3.05 18.49
CA VAL A 195 -3.10 3.46 17.11
C VAL A 195 -2.42 2.28 16.39
N PRO A 196 -3.00 1.72 15.31
CA PRO A 196 -2.27 0.78 14.48
C PRO A 196 -1.04 1.52 13.97
N THR A 197 0.17 1.03 14.26
CA THR A 197 1.42 1.64 13.82
C THR A 197 1.38 1.88 12.32
N VAL A 198 1.14 3.12 11.91
CA VAL A 198 1.57 3.65 10.63
C VAL A 198 3.08 3.85 10.77
N PRO A 199 3.93 3.19 9.97
CA PRO A 199 5.33 3.57 9.94
C PRO A 199 5.44 4.87 9.14
N GLY A 200 5.52 5.99 9.86
CA GLY A 200 5.99 7.30 9.41
C GLY A 200 6.86 7.90 10.53
N PRO A 201 7.80 8.81 10.24
CA PRO A 201 7.68 9.92 9.30
C PRO A 201 7.97 9.59 7.83
#